data_AF-A0A1T3CUP1-F1
#
_entry.id   AF-A0A1T3CUP1-F1
#
_cell.length_a   1.000
_cell.length_b   1.000
_cell.length_c   1.000
_cell.angle_alpha   90.00
_cell.angle_beta   90.00
_cell.angle_gamma   90.00
#
_symmetry.space_group_name_H-M   'P 1'
#
loop_
_entity.id
_entity.type
_entity.pdbx_description
1 polymer ?
#
loop_
_entity_poly.entity_id
_entity_poly.type
_entity_poly.pdbx_seq_one_letter_code
_entity_poly.pdbx_strand_id
1 'polypeptide(L)'
;MLYRTTKQFYFDIESSGRFSVQTLQAAILIAIYELGHGIYPAAIISVANCARIGTLIGIDKSLSSWDLMSRVPWIELEEHRRVWWAIIILDRFMNLCYPKRYLVTRDPDPESYLPVDDDDWDSGLSKPEHAVTLRLSSQVHIGRFARFAHAVPLFSQALSRSGEEPHNTAQLRRTILSLINLGETEGVTNRVLFCTLNAVSYIAVFVLDSPSSRFDTEDYGRPREEFVSPETISALQHAVKVMTRESFESIVHDCEKLSPFLLHMLYKALVACFRMKQNPPAGLDVALNIHSLKMALERFSSRWLVAGTYLLLAKRQEVFSLIESP
;
A
#
# COMPACT_ATOMS: atom_id res chain seq x y z
N MET A 1 16.21 8.77 19.13
CA MET A 1 15.93 9.98 19.95
C MET A 1 14.87 10.85 19.28
N LEU A 2 15.09 11.29 18.03
CA LEU A 2 14.16 12.15 17.28
C LEU A 2 12.69 11.67 17.28
N TYR A 3 12.42 10.42 16.87
CA TYR A 3 11.05 9.89 16.84
C TYR A 3 10.31 10.02 18.19
N ARG A 4 10.97 9.70 19.31
CA ARG A 4 10.33 9.80 20.63
C ARG A 4 10.02 11.26 20.98
N THR A 5 10.95 12.17 20.71
CA THR A 5 10.76 13.61 20.94
C THR A 5 9.63 14.15 20.07
N THR A 6 9.58 13.80 18.77
CA THR A 6 8.50 14.20 17.87
C THR A 6 7.15 13.64 18.32
N LYS A 7 7.10 12.38 18.77
CA LYS A 7 5.87 11.75 19.27
C LYS A 7 5.37 12.41 20.56
N GLN A 8 6.27 12.76 21.47
CA GLN A 8 5.94 13.51 22.69
C GLN A 8 5.39 14.90 22.36
N PHE A 9 6.07 15.65 21.49
CA PHE A 9 5.61 16.97 21.06
C PHE A 9 4.25 16.91 20.35
N TYR A 10 4.04 15.90 19.50
CA TYR A 10 2.75 15.67 18.86
C TYR A 10 1.64 15.40 19.89
N PHE A 11 1.93 14.58 20.91
CA PHE A 11 1.00 14.31 22.01
C PHE A 11 0.65 15.59 22.78
N ASP A 12 1.62 16.46 23.05
CA ASP A 12 1.37 17.74 23.74
C ASP A 12 0.42 18.64 22.92
N ILE A 13 0.63 18.73 21.59
CA ILE A 13 -0.27 19.46 20.68
C ILE A 13 -1.68 18.88 20.73
N GLU A 14 -1.80 17.56 20.59
CA GLU A 14 -3.07 16.84 20.63
C GLU A 14 -3.81 17.06 21.95
N SER A 15 -3.12 16.94 23.08
CA SER A 15 -3.70 17.14 24.42
C SER A 15 -4.20 18.56 24.66
N SER A 16 -3.61 19.55 23.96
CA SER A 16 -4.06 20.94 24.00
C SER A 16 -5.29 21.23 23.12
N GLY A 17 -5.79 20.25 22.37
CA GLY A 17 -6.93 20.39 21.47
C GLY A 17 -6.66 21.24 20.22
N ARG A 18 -5.39 21.50 19.89
CA ARG A 18 -4.98 22.33 18.75
C ARG A 18 -4.84 21.47 17.50
N PHE A 19 -5.95 21.27 16.81
CA PHE A 19 -5.98 20.48 15.58
C PHE A 19 -5.89 21.38 14.34
N SER A 20 -5.02 21.00 13.40
CA SER A 20 -4.84 21.69 12.12
C SER A 20 -4.42 20.69 11.03
N VAL A 21 -4.42 21.13 9.77
CA VAL A 21 -3.90 20.33 8.65
C VAL A 21 -2.42 19.95 8.86
N GLN A 22 -1.60 20.86 9.38
CA GLN A 22 -0.18 20.59 9.66
C GLN A 22 0.00 19.54 10.78
N THR A 23 -0.90 19.56 11.76
CA THR A 23 -0.92 18.54 12.82
C THR A 23 -1.19 17.16 12.21
N LEU A 24 -2.15 17.05 11.29
CA LEU A 24 -2.42 15.80 10.58
C LEU A 24 -1.29 15.37 9.64
N GLN A 25 -0.68 16.29 8.91
CA GLN A 25 0.50 16.00 8.09
C GLN A 25 1.64 15.43 8.95
N ALA A 26 1.91 16.03 10.11
CA ALA A 26 2.89 15.50 11.06
C ALA A 26 2.51 14.10 11.56
N ALA A 27 1.23 13.89 11.90
CA ALA A 27 0.71 12.58 12.34
C ALA A 27 0.88 11.49 11.26
N ILE A 28 0.60 11.82 10.00
CA ILE A 28 0.78 10.93 8.85
C ILE A 28 2.26 10.54 8.69
N LEU A 29 3.17 11.51 8.77
CA LEU A 29 4.62 11.25 8.70
C LEU A 29 5.10 10.35 9.84
N ILE A 30 4.57 10.58 11.06
CA ILE A 30 4.83 9.71 12.21
C ILE A 30 4.32 8.29 11.95
N ALA A 31 3.11 8.12 11.40
CA ALA A 31 2.54 6.81 11.08
C ALA A 31 3.37 6.06 10.02
N ILE A 32 3.86 6.76 8.99
CA ILE A 32 4.75 6.21 7.95
C ILE A 32 6.09 5.79 8.56
N TYR A 33 6.64 6.60 9.48
CA TYR A 33 7.86 6.26 10.20
C TYR A 33 7.67 4.99 11.04
N GLU A 34 6.59 4.93 11.83
CA GLU A 34 6.24 3.79 12.67
C GLU A 34 6.09 2.51 11.83
N LEU A 35 5.43 2.62 10.67
CA LEU A 35 5.30 1.53 9.70
C LEU A 35 6.68 1.05 9.20
N GLY A 36 7.52 1.97 8.70
CA GLY A 36 8.84 1.63 8.15
C GLY A 36 9.82 1.08 9.18
N HIS A 37 9.58 1.31 10.46
CA HIS A 37 10.40 0.79 11.57
C HIS A 37 9.78 -0.42 12.26
N GLY A 38 8.64 -0.94 11.76
CA GLY A 38 7.99 -2.14 12.29
C GLY A 38 7.27 -1.93 13.63
N ILE A 39 6.95 -0.68 13.98
CA ILE A 39 6.18 -0.32 15.18
C ILE A 39 4.67 -0.41 14.88
N TYR A 40 4.22 -1.57 14.36
CA TYR A 40 2.89 -1.71 13.78
C TYR A 40 1.72 -1.32 14.69
N PRO A 41 1.70 -1.69 16.00
CA PRO A 41 0.60 -1.28 16.86
C PRO A 41 0.48 0.25 16.94
N ALA A 42 1.60 0.96 17.01
CA ALA A 42 1.61 2.42 17.01
C ALA A 42 1.13 2.98 15.67
N ALA A 43 1.63 2.44 14.54
CA ALA A 43 1.22 2.88 13.21
C ALA A 43 -0.30 2.78 12.99
N ILE A 44 -0.92 1.67 13.42
CA ILE A 44 -2.38 1.46 13.33
C ILE A 44 -3.13 2.52 14.12
N ILE A 45 -2.72 2.75 15.38
CA ILE A 45 -3.36 3.75 16.25
C ILE A 45 -3.17 5.16 15.68
N SER A 46 -1.97 5.48 15.17
CA SER A 46 -1.69 6.77 14.55
C SER A 46 -2.58 7.03 13.34
N VAL A 47 -2.78 6.05 12.45
CA VAL A 47 -3.69 6.19 11.29
C VAL A 47 -5.14 6.36 11.75
N ALA A 48 -5.59 5.56 12.72
CA ALA A 48 -6.93 5.68 13.30
C ALA A 48 -7.17 7.07 13.91
N ASN A 49 -6.16 7.61 14.57
CA ASN A 49 -6.20 8.93 15.15
C ASN A 49 -6.22 10.03 14.08
N CYS A 50 -5.42 9.89 13.00
CA CYS A 50 -5.48 10.79 11.85
C CYS A 50 -6.89 10.84 11.25
N ALA A 51 -7.52 9.68 11.05
CA ALA A 51 -8.88 9.60 10.56
C ALA A 51 -9.87 10.33 11.48
N ARG A 52 -9.76 10.10 12.80
CA ARG A 52 -10.63 10.74 13.80
C ARG A 52 -10.48 12.26 13.82
N ILE A 53 -9.26 12.76 13.87
CA ILE A 53 -8.97 14.20 13.88
C ILE A 53 -9.35 14.83 12.53
N GLY A 54 -9.07 14.16 11.41
CA GLY A 54 -9.46 14.61 10.07
C GLY A 54 -10.97 14.83 9.94
N THR A 55 -11.78 13.88 10.44
CA THR A 55 -13.24 14.05 10.49
C THR A 55 -13.65 15.15 11.47
N LEU A 56 -12.98 15.28 12.62
CA LEU A 56 -13.29 16.30 13.63
C LEU A 56 -13.14 17.72 13.07
N ILE A 57 -12.08 17.99 12.30
CA ILE A 57 -11.84 19.31 11.70
C ILE A 57 -12.44 19.45 10.29
N GLY A 58 -13.13 18.43 9.79
CA GLY A 58 -13.86 18.46 8.53
C GLY A 58 -13.03 18.29 7.25
N ILE A 59 -11.79 17.79 7.37
CA ILE A 59 -10.93 17.50 6.22
C ILE A 59 -11.51 16.38 5.36
N ASP A 60 -12.27 15.44 5.94
CA ASP A 60 -12.95 14.37 5.19
C ASP A 60 -13.91 14.89 4.12
N LYS A 61 -14.43 16.11 4.31
CA LYS A 61 -15.36 16.77 3.39
C LYS A 61 -14.68 17.34 2.15
N SER A 62 -13.35 17.40 2.10
CA SER A 62 -12.59 17.89 0.93
C SER A 62 -12.75 17.03 -0.33
N LEU A 63 -13.29 15.81 -0.17
CA LEU A 63 -13.64 14.94 -1.29
C LEU A 63 -14.97 15.31 -1.94
N SER A 64 -15.84 16.03 -1.24
CA SER A 64 -17.15 16.43 -1.74
C SER A 64 -17.06 17.69 -2.62
N SER A 65 -18.18 18.06 -3.26
CA SER A 65 -18.21 19.17 -4.22
C SER A 65 -17.62 20.47 -3.69
N TRP A 66 -16.94 21.19 -4.59
CA TRP A 66 -16.39 22.53 -4.34
C TRP A 66 -17.42 23.46 -3.69
N ASP A 67 -18.70 23.35 -4.06
CA ASP A 67 -19.76 24.22 -3.53
C ASP A 67 -19.89 24.17 -2.00
N LEU A 68 -19.69 22.99 -1.39
CA LEU A 68 -19.71 22.81 0.07
C LEU A 68 -18.52 23.48 0.77
N MET A 69 -17.41 23.69 0.06
CA MET A 69 -16.19 24.32 0.55
C MET A 69 -15.83 25.61 -0.19
N SER A 70 -16.79 26.23 -0.90
CA SER A 70 -16.61 27.40 -1.78
C SER A 70 -16.00 28.64 -1.10
N ARG A 71 -15.93 28.65 0.22
CA ARG A 71 -15.30 29.70 1.04
C ARG A 71 -13.81 29.48 1.30
N VAL A 72 -13.30 28.28 1.03
CA VAL A 72 -11.91 27.88 1.26
C VAL A 72 -11.10 28.16 -0.02
N PRO A 73 -9.92 28.79 0.07
CA PRO A 73 -9.03 28.94 -1.07
C PRO A 73 -8.73 27.59 -1.74
N TRP A 74 -8.62 27.57 -3.07
CA TRP A 74 -8.36 26.35 -3.84
C TRP A 74 -7.15 25.56 -3.31
N ILE A 75 -6.06 26.27 -3.00
CA ILE A 75 -4.82 25.69 -2.50
C ILE A 75 -5.06 24.93 -1.19
N GLU A 76 -5.79 25.54 -0.25
CA GLU A 76 -6.10 24.92 1.04
C GLU A 76 -7.04 23.72 0.88
N LEU A 77 -8.02 23.80 -0.03
CA LEU A 77 -8.88 22.65 -0.34
C LEU A 77 -8.08 21.47 -0.90
N GLU A 78 -7.19 21.72 -1.85
CA GLU A 78 -6.37 20.67 -2.46
C GLU A 78 -5.39 20.07 -1.44
N GLU A 79 -4.84 20.88 -0.54
CA GLU A 79 -4.03 20.39 0.59
C GLU A 79 -4.84 19.47 1.51
N HIS A 80 -6.05 19.88 1.91
CA HIS A 80 -6.96 19.03 2.69
C HIS A 80 -7.29 17.72 1.96
N ARG A 81 -7.58 17.80 0.66
CA ARG A 81 -7.86 16.63 -0.19
C ARG A 81 -6.71 15.66 -0.22
N ARG A 82 -5.49 16.16 -0.38
CA ARG A 82 -4.28 15.32 -0.40
C ARG A 82 -4.04 14.65 0.96
N VAL A 83 -4.21 15.39 2.05
CA VAL A 83 -4.10 14.85 3.42
C VAL A 83 -5.14 13.73 3.66
N TRP A 84 -6.39 13.95 3.27
CA TRP A 84 -7.43 12.93 3.47
C TRP A 84 -7.19 11.66 2.65
N TRP A 85 -6.79 11.81 1.39
CA TRP A 85 -6.43 10.66 0.55
C TRP A 85 -5.25 9.88 1.11
N ALA A 86 -4.24 10.55 1.67
CA ALA A 86 -3.12 9.88 2.34
C ALA A 86 -3.59 9.03 3.53
N ILE A 87 -4.54 9.53 4.34
CA ILE A 87 -5.13 8.79 5.46
C ILE A 87 -5.88 7.54 4.96
N ILE A 88 -6.73 7.69 3.94
CA ILE A 88 -7.47 6.55 3.36
C ILE A 88 -6.51 5.48 2.82
N ILE A 89 -5.49 5.90 2.06
CA ILE A 89 -4.49 4.98 1.49
C ILE A 89 -3.75 4.22 2.59
N LEU A 90 -3.33 4.91 3.65
CA LEU A 90 -2.68 4.28 4.80
C LEU A 90 -3.61 3.30 5.50
N ASP A 91 -4.88 3.66 5.70
CA ASP A 91 -5.88 2.75 6.29
C ASP A 91 -6.03 1.47 5.45
N ARG A 92 -6.20 1.58 4.12
CA ARG A 92 -6.27 0.40 3.24
C ARG A 92 -5.00 -0.43 3.30
N PHE A 93 -3.83 0.18 3.26
CA PHE A 93 -2.56 -0.54 3.31
C PHE A 93 -2.36 -1.29 4.64
N MET A 94 -2.65 -0.65 5.77
CA MET A 94 -2.49 -1.26 7.10
C MET A 94 -3.45 -2.45 7.28
N ASN A 95 -4.63 -2.39 6.68
CA ASN A 95 -5.58 -3.49 6.67
C ASN A 95 -5.22 -4.58 5.64
N LEU A 96 -4.58 -4.25 4.52
CA LEU A 96 -4.09 -5.28 3.59
C LEU A 96 -3.00 -6.17 4.23
N CYS A 97 -2.28 -5.62 5.21
CA CYS A 97 -1.34 -6.41 6.02
C CYS A 97 -2.05 -7.47 6.88
N TYR A 98 -3.30 -7.21 7.29
CA TYR A 98 -4.14 -8.09 8.11
C TYR A 98 -5.65 -7.84 7.84
N PRO A 99 -6.23 -8.48 6.80
CA PRO A 99 -7.54 -8.11 6.24
C PRO A 99 -8.76 -8.24 7.16
N LYS A 100 -8.63 -8.94 8.30
CA LYS A 100 -9.73 -9.16 9.25
C LYS A 100 -10.08 -7.93 10.10
N ARG A 101 -9.29 -6.85 10.01
CA ARG A 101 -9.53 -5.61 10.77
C ARG A 101 -10.56 -4.72 10.05
N TYR A 102 -11.26 -3.93 10.85
CA TYR A 102 -12.17 -2.91 10.33
C TYR A 102 -11.40 -1.70 9.84
N LEU A 103 -11.84 -1.16 8.71
CA LEU A 103 -11.40 0.13 8.19
C LEU A 103 -11.87 1.26 9.12
N VAL A 104 -11.00 2.24 9.35
CA VAL A 104 -11.32 3.43 10.15
C VAL A 104 -11.86 4.57 9.29
N THR A 105 -11.61 4.54 7.98
CA THR A 105 -12.22 5.46 7.02
C THR A 105 -13.28 4.75 6.19
N ARG A 106 -14.33 5.51 5.82
CA ARG A 106 -15.34 5.05 4.86
C ARG A 106 -14.72 4.87 3.48
N ASP A 107 -15.33 4.02 2.66
CA ASP A 107 -14.98 3.95 1.25
C ASP A 107 -15.37 5.25 0.53
N PRO A 108 -14.52 5.75 -0.37
CA PRO A 108 -14.82 6.94 -1.14
C PRO A 108 -15.96 6.67 -2.13
N ASP A 109 -16.83 7.66 -2.31
CA ASP A 109 -17.94 7.63 -3.27
C ASP A 109 -17.44 7.88 -4.71
N PRO A 110 -18.06 7.36 -5.78
CA PRO A 110 -17.70 7.68 -7.17
C PRO A 110 -17.61 9.18 -7.50
N GLU A 111 -18.34 10.04 -6.78
CA GLU A 111 -18.27 11.50 -6.92
C GLU A 111 -17.16 12.16 -6.08
N SER A 112 -16.37 11.36 -5.36
CA SER A 112 -15.22 11.88 -4.60
C SER A 112 -14.17 12.44 -5.55
N TYR A 113 -13.77 13.68 -5.30
CA TYR A 113 -12.70 14.33 -6.06
C TYR A 113 -11.34 13.71 -5.75
N LEU A 114 -10.59 13.42 -6.81
CA LEU A 114 -9.19 13.03 -6.75
C LEU A 114 -8.30 14.27 -6.56
N PRO A 115 -7.09 14.09 -5.99
CA PRO A 115 -6.04 15.10 -6.08
C PRO A 115 -5.80 15.50 -7.54
N VAL A 116 -5.43 16.75 -7.77
CA VAL A 116 -5.00 17.19 -9.11
C VAL A 116 -3.63 16.64 -9.46
N ASP A 117 -3.17 16.89 -10.69
CA ASP A 117 -1.83 16.48 -11.10
C ASP A 117 -0.75 17.04 -10.16
N ASP A 118 0.27 16.23 -9.88
CA ASP A 118 1.32 16.56 -8.92
C ASP A 118 2.20 17.71 -9.42
N ASP A 119 2.50 17.74 -10.72
CA ASP A 119 3.36 18.77 -11.31
C ASP A 119 2.61 20.11 -11.40
N ASP A 120 1.31 20.08 -11.74
CA ASP A 120 0.44 21.28 -11.70
C ASP A 120 0.28 21.83 -10.28
N TRP A 121 0.20 20.95 -9.28
CA TRP A 121 0.16 21.34 -7.87
C TRP A 121 1.47 21.99 -7.43
N ASP A 122 2.60 21.33 -7.67
CA ASP A 122 3.93 21.78 -7.23
C ASP A 122 4.37 23.08 -7.93
N SER A 123 3.93 23.29 -9.18
CA SER A 123 4.18 24.53 -9.94
C SER A 123 3.21 25.68 -9.60
N GLY A 124 2.18 25.42 -8.78
CA GLY A 124 1.15 26.41 -8.44
C GLY A 124 0.21 26.74 -9.60
N LEU A 125 0.20 25.93 -10.66
CA LEU A 125 -0.65 26.11 -11.84
C LEU A 125 -2.01 25.40 -11.73
N SER A 126 -2.19 24.57 -10.70
CA SER A 126 -3.44 23.85 -10.46
C SER A 126 -4.63 24.79 -10.26
N LYS A 127 -5.79 24.38 -10.78
CA LYS A 127 -7.05 25.11 -10.68
C LYS A 127 -8.21 24.18 -10.33
N PRO A 128 -9.32 24.72 -9.78
CA PRO A 128 -10.51 23.93 -9.49
C PRO A 128 -11.05 23.15 -10.70
N GLU A 129 -10.94 23.70 -11.91
CA GLU A 129 -11.37 23.07 -13.15
C GLU A 129 -10.56 21.82 -13.54
N HIS A 130 -9.37 21.63 -12.97
CA HIS A 130 -8.54 20.45 -13.19
C HIS A 130 -8.94 19.27 -12.26
N ALA A 131 -9.80 19.51 -11.27
CA ALA A 131 -10.24 18.47 -10.34
C ALA A 131 -11.17 17.47 -11.03
N VAL A 132 -10.85 16.18 -10.95
CA VAL A 132 -11.65 15.10 -11.52
C VAL A 132 -12.21 14.20 -10.43
N THR A 133 -13.39 13.64 -10.63
CA THR A 133 -13.97 12.65 -9.71
C THR A 133 -13.49 11.24 -10.04
N LEU A 134 -13.58 10.32 -9.07
CA LEU A 134 -13.28 8.90 -9.27
C LEU A 134 -14.04 8.27 -10.45
N ARG A 135 -15.28 8.70 -10.70
CA ARG A 135 -16.07 8.20 -11.83
C ARG A 135 -15.42 8.53 -13.18
N LEU A 136 -14.87 9.74 -13.32
CA LEU A 136 -14.37 10.27 -14.59
C LEU A 136 -12.88 9.99 -14.81
N SER A 137 -12.17 9.55 -13.79
CA SER A 137 -10.71 9.41 -13.81
C SER A 137 -10.18 8.36 -14.78
N SER A 138 -10.99 7.40 -15.22
CA SER A 138 -10.60 6.40 -16.23
C SER A 138 -10.53 6.98 -17.65
N GLN A 139 -11.07 8.17 -17.87
CA GLN A 139 -11.18 8.82 -19.17
C GLN A 139 -10.15 9.94 -19.38
N VAL A 140 -9.38 10.28 -18.34
CA VAL A 140 -8.50 11.45 -18.30
C VAL A 140 -7.12 11.04 -17.79
N HIS A 141 -6.08 11.73 -18.24
CA HIS A 141 -4.76 11.59 -17.64
C HIS A 141 -4.78 12.19 -16.23
N ILE A 142 -4.35 11.41 -15.23
CA ILE A 142 -4.27 11.83 -13.83
C ILE A 142 -2.84 11.71 -13.30
N GLY A 143 -2.52 12.53 -12.29
CA GLY A 143 -1.22 12.51 -11.62
C GLY A 143 -0.96 11.22 -10.82
N ARG A 144 0.26 11.04 -10.33
CA ARG A 144 0.67 9.79 -9.64
C ARG A 144 -0.10 9.59 -8.34
N PHE A 145 -0.25 10.65 -7.54
CA PHE A 145 -0.99 10.55 -6.30
C PHE A 145 -2.49 10.32 -6.54
N ALA A 146 -3.06 11.00 -7.54
CA ALA A 146 -4.42 10.78 -8.00
C ALA A 146 -4.67 9.34 -8.48
N ARG A 147 -3.71 8.75 -9.19
CA ARG A 147 -3.78 7.34 -9.61
C ARG A 147 -3.74 6.38 -8.43
N PHE A 148 -3.02 6.73 -7.36
CA PHE A 148 -3.05 5.95 -6.13
C PHE A 148 -4.41 6.01 -5.44
N ALA A 149 -4.95 7.22 -5.30
CA ALA A 149 -6.31 7.43 -4.80
C ALA A 149 -7.37 6.69 -5.64
N HIS A 150 -7.25 6.71 -6.97
CA HIS A 150 -8.12 5.98 -7.90
C HIS A 150 -8.12 4.46 -7.67
N ALA A 151 -7.03 3.90 -7.17
CA ALA A 151 -6.92 2.46 -6.90
C ALA A 151 -7.56 2.03 -5.57
N VAL A 152 -7.84 2.97 -4.66
CA VAL A 152 -8.38 2.69 -3.32
C VAL A 152 -9.65 1.82 -3.34
N PRO A 153 -10.65 2.06 -4.20
CA PRO A 153 -11.83 1.20 -4.26
C PRO A 153 -11.50 -0.27 -4.58
N LEU A 154 -10.46 -0.53 -5.39
CA LEU A 154 -9.99 -1.89 -5.66
C LEU A 154 -9.36 -2.53 -4.41
N PHE A 155 -8.66 -1.75 -3.59
CA PHE A 155 -8.10 -2.23 -2.32
C PHE A 155 -9.18 -2.53 -1.29
N SER A 156 -10.23 -1.70 -1.20
CA SER A 156 -11.40 -1.99 -0.37
C SER A 156 -12.09 -3.29 -0.78
N GLN A 157 -12.27 -3.51 -2.09
CA GLN A 157 -12.80 -4.77 -2.60
C GLN A 157 -11.86 -5.95 -2.31
N ALA A 158 -10.55 -5.76 -2.40
CA ALA A 158 -9.59 -6.81 -2.07
C ALA A 158 -9.66 -7.22 -0.59
N LEU A 159 -9.91 -6.25 0.30
CA LEU A 159 -10.11 -6.48 1.73
C LEU A 159 -11.43 -7.18 2.02
N SER A 160 -12.55 -6.68 1.50
CA SER A 160 -13.87 -7.24 1.79
C SER A 160 -14.06 -8.65 1.25
N ARG A 161 -13.34 -8.98 0.17
CA ARG A 161 -13.37 -10.28 -0.49
C ARG A 161 -12.17 -11.16 -0.13
N SER A 162 -11.38 -10.75 0.86
CA SER A 162 -10.28 -11.56 1.37
C SER A 162 -10.85 -12.83 2.01
N GLY A 163 -10.38 -13.99 1.55
CA GLY A 163 -10.88 -15.30 1.99
C GLY A 163 -11.90 -15.96 1.08
N GLU A 164 -12.50 -15.24 0.12
CA GLU A 164 -13.30 -15.87 -0.93
C GLU A 164 -12.47 -16.87 -1.75
N GLU A 165 -13.15 -17.83 -2.40
CA GLU A 165 -12.50 -18.77 -3.31
C GLU A 165 -11.84 -18.05 -4.49
N PRO A 166 -10.68 -18.54 -5.01
CA PRO A 166 -9.89 -17.80 -5.98
C PRO A 166 -10.66 -17.53 -7.28
N HIS A 167 -11.58 -18.42 -7.65
CA HIS A 167 -12.43 -18.24 -8.83
C HIS A 167 -13.29 -16.96 -8.73
N ASN A 168 -13.83 -16.66 -7.55
CA ASN A 168 -14.71 -15.51 -7.35
C ASN A 168 -13.93 -14.18 -7.40
N THR A 169 -12.66 -14.19 -7.01
CA THR A 169 -11.80 -13.01 -6.97
C THR A 169 -10.93 -12.84 -8.22
N ALA A 170 -11.02 -13.77 -9.19
CA ALA A 170 -10.18 -13.79 -10.38
C ALA A 170 -10.27 -12.50 -11.21
N GLN A 171 -11.48 -11.99 -11.43
CA GLN A 171 -11.66 -10.74 -12.18
C GLN A 171 -11.01 -9.55 -11.47
N LEU A 172 -11.17 -9.45 -10.15
CA LEU A 172 -10.57 -8.39 -9.35
C LEU A 172 -9.04 -8.46 -9.40
N ARG A 173 -8.45 -9.66 -9.28
CA ARG A 173 -7.00 -9.87 -9.41
C ARG A 173 -6.48 -9.44 -10.78
N ARG A 174 -7.20 -9.75 -11.87
CA ARG A 174 -6.85 -9.29 -13.23
C ARG A 174 -6.93 -7.78 -13.39
N THR A 175 -7.96 -7.14 -12.84
CA THR A 175 -8.10 -5.69 -12.87
C THR A 175 -6.95 -5.02 -12.12
N ILE A 176 -6.60 -5.49 -10.92
CA ILE A 176 -5.46 -4.95 -10.18
C ILE A 176 -4.13 -5.20 -10.92
N LEU A 177 -3.97 -6.37 -11.57
CA LEU A 177 -2.79 -6.66 -12.39
C LEU A 177 -2.69 -5.74 -13.62
N SER A 178 -3.80 -5.42 -14.28
CA SER A 178 -3.80 -4.44 -15.38
C SER A 178 -3.37 -3.05 -14.91
N LEU A 179 -3.72 -2.65 -13.69
CA LEU A 179 -3.29 -1.39 -13.09
C LEU A 179 -1.78 -1.37 -12.83
N ILE A 180 -1.21 -2.49 -12.37
CA ILE A 180 0.25 -2.64 -12.20
C ILE A 180 0.98 -2.44 -13.52
N ASN A 181 0.51 -3.12 -14.58
CA ASN A 181 1.11 -3.02 -15.91
C ASN A 181 0.98 -1.61 -16.50
N LEU A 182 -0.18 -0.96 -16.30
CA LEU A 182 -0.37 0.44 -16.69
C LEU A 182 0.64 1.36 -15.98
N GLY A 183 0.80 1.20 -14.68
CA GLY A 183 1.78 1.95 -13.89
C GLY A 183 3.23 1.72 -14.34
N GLU A 184 3.58 0.51 -14.81
CA GLU A 184 4.89 0.24 -15.42
C GLU A 184 5.05 1.06 -16.71
N THR A 185 4.07 0.98 -17.63
CA THR A 185 4.15 1.71 -18.91
C THR A 185 4.26 3.22 -18.75
N GLU A 186 3.54 3.81 -17.79
CA GLU A 186 3.64 5.23 -17.46
C GLU A 186 4.97 5.55 -16.74
N GLY A 187 5.46 4.63 -15.90
CA GLY A 187 6.66 4.78 -15.08
C GLY A 187 7.99 4.78 -15.85
N VAL A 188 8.03 4.21 -17.07
CA VAL A 188 9.20 4.26 -17.97
C VAL A 188 9.65 5.70 -18.25
N THR A 189 8.73 6.68 -18.18
CA THR A 189 9.00 8.09 -18.45
C THR A 189 9.64 8.84 -17.26
N ASN A 190 9.39 8.40 -16.01
CA ASN A 190 9.67 9.18 -14.78
C ASN A 190 10.66 8.52 -13.79
N ARG A 191 11.37 7.46 -14.20
CA ARG A 191 12.51 6.84 -13.47
C ARG A 191 12.29 6.47 -11.99
N VAL A 192 11.05 6.29 -11.53
CA VAL A 192 10.75 5.72 -10.21
C VAL A 192 9.85 4.51 -10.42
N LEU A 193 10.48 3.35 -10.67
CA LEU A 193 9.83 2.14 -11.18
C LEU A 193 8.94 1.41 -10.15
N PHE A 194 9.07 1.74 -8.87
CA PHE A 194 8.11 1.32 -7.84
C PHE A 194 7.39 2.52 -7.25
N CYS A 195 6.30 2.92 -7.89
CA CYS A 195 5.35 3.82 -7.23
C CYS A 195 4.76 3.08 -6.01
N THR A 196 4.57 3.79 -4.88
CA THR A 196 3.90 3.28 -3.68
C THR A 196 2.58 2.58 -4.03
N LEU A 197 1.86 3.09 -5.03
CA LEU A 197 0.69 2.45 -5.63
C LEU A 197 0.96 0.99 -6.05
N ASN A 198 1.96 0.75 -6.89
CA ASN A 198 2.26 -0.59 -7.40
C ASN A 198 2.52 -1.57 -6.26
N ALA A 199 3.26 -1.15 -5.23
CA ALA A 199 3.49 -1.96 -4.04
C ALA A 199 2.17 -2.39 -3.37
N VAL A 200 1.22 -1.48 -3.18
CA VAL A 200 -0.10 -1.81 -2.60
C VAL A 200 -0.93 -2.70 -3.52
N SER A 201 -0.89 -2.46 -4.83
CA SER A 201 -1.55 -3.30 -5.82
C SER A 201 -1.05 -4.75 -5.81
N TYR A 202 0.28 -4.96 -5.73
CA TYR A 202 0.84 -6.30 -5.57
C TYR A 202 0.35 -6.96 -4.28
N ILE A 203 0.36 -6.24 -3.15
CA ILE A 203 -0.12 -6.76 -1.87
C ILE A 203 -1.59 -7.17 -1.98
N ALA A 204 -2.43 -6.37 -2.63
CA ALA A 204 -3.84 -6.70 -2.84
C ALA A 204 -4.03 -8.00 -3.65
N VAL A 205 -3.24 -8.21 -4.71
CA VAL A 205 -3.24 -9.49 -5.46
C VAL A 205 -2.85 -10.65 -4.55
N PHE A 206 -1.78 -10.51 -3.77
CA PHE A 206 -1.30 -11.56 -2.86
C PHE A 206 -2.28 -11.86 -1.73
N VAL A 207 -3.01 -10.85 -1.22
CA VAL A 207 -4.03 -11.01 -0.19
C VAL A 207 -5.22 -11.82 -0.71
N LEU A 208 -5.71 -11.52 -1.92
CA LEU A 208 -6.82 -12.22 -2.55
C LEU A 208 -6.54 -13.70 -2.84
N ASP A 209 -5.26 -14.07 -2.87
CA ASP A 209 -4.77 -15.41 -3.16
C ASP A 209 -4.25 -16.14 -1.90
N SER A 210 -4.33 -15.50 -0.72
CA SER A 210 -3.81 -16.09 0.51
C SER A 210 -4.83 -17.03 1.17
N PRO A 211 -4.45 -18.28 1.48
CA PRO A 211 -5.29 -19.20 2.25
C PRO A 211 -5.44 -18.76 3.72
N SER A 212 -4.58 -17.85 4.20
CA SER A 212 -4.59 -17.41 5.59
C SER A 212 -5.84 -16.66 6.05
N SER A 213 -6.64 -16.18 5.11
CA SER A 213 -7.96 -15.62 5.36
C SER A 213 -9.06 -16.68 5.51
N ARG A 214 -8.76 -17.96 5.25
CA ARG A 214 -9.73 -19.09 5.26
C ARG A 214 -9.68 -19.95 6.52
N PHE A 215 -8.74 -19.68 7.44
CA PHE A 215 -8.49 -20.51 8.64
C PHE A 215 -9.57 -20.46 9.72
N ASP A 216 -10.66 -19.69 9.56
CA ASP A 216 -11.72 -19.60 10.59
C ASP A 216 -12.94 -20.52 10.30
N THR A 217 -12.96 -21.22 9.16
CA THR A 217 -13.95 -22.28 8.91
C THR A 217 -13.33 -23.63 9.23
N GLU A 218 -13.84 -24.27 10.27
CA GLU A 218 -13.49 -25.60 10.79
C GLU A 218 -13.56 -26.70 9.72
N ASP A 219 -12.56 -26.81 8.83
CA ASP A 219 -12.42 -27.94 7.92
C ASP A 219 -11.00 -28.52 7.99
N TYR A 220 -10.76 -29.26 9.08
CA TYR A 220 -9.49 -29.94 9.38
C TYR A 220 -9.23 -31.19 8.51
N GLY A 221 -9.96 -31.39 7.41
CA GLY A 221 -10.07 -32.71 6.76
C GLY A 221 -9.48 -32.88 5.36
N ARG A 222 -9.03 -31.82 4.66
CA ARG A 222 -8.53 -31.98 3.27
C ARG A 222 -7.08 -31.52 3.12
N PRO A 223 -6.20 -32.36 2.51
CA PRO A 223 -4.93 -31.87 1.98
C PRO A 223 -5.28 -30.91 0.85
N ARG A 224 -5.30 -29.62 1.18
CA ARG A 224 -5.67 -28.58 0.24
C ARG A 224 -4.41 -28.28 -0.55
N GLU A 225 -4.38 -28.70 -1.82
CA GLU A 225 -3.33 -28.28 -2.75
C GLU A 225 -3.13 -26.77 -2.60
N GLU A 226 -1.88 -26.35 -2.37
CA GLU A 226 -1.50 -24.95 -2.30
C GLU A 226 -1.66 -24.33 -3.70
N PHE A 227 -2.91 -24.02 -4.05
CA PHE A 227 -3.24 -23.37 -5.30
C PHE A 227 -2.75 -21.92 -5.24
N VAL A 228 -1.86 -21.59 -6.17
CA VAL A 228 -1.43 -20.22 -6.41
C VAL A 228 -1.93 -19.79 -7.77
N SER A 229 -2.70 -18.70 -7.82
CA SER A 229 -3.31 -18.26 -9.06
C SER A 229 -2.31 -17.76 -10.10
N PRO A 230 -2.63 -17.85 -11.40
CA PRO A 230 -1.75 -17.34 -12.46
C PRO A 230 -1.52 -15.84 -12.35
N GLU A 231 -2.50 -15.08 -11.85
CA GLU A 231 -2.35 -13.65 -11.60
C GLU A 231 -1.31 -13.37 -10.49
N THR A 232 -1.25 -14.18 -9.42
CA THR A 232 -0.20 -14.10 -8.40
C THR A 232 1.17 -14.45 -8.97
N ILE A 233 1.27 -15.48 -9.81
CA ILE A 233 2.52 -15.87 -10.47
C ILE A 233 3.02 -14.73 -11.37
N SER A 234 2.13 -14.15 -12.19
CA SER A 234 2.46 -13.05 -13.08
C SER A 234 2.90 -11.80 -12.30
N ALA A 235 2.18 -11.45 -11.24
CA ALA A 235 2.52 -10.36 -10.33
C ALA A 235 3.90 -10.56 -9.69
N LEU A 236 4.20 -11.78 -9.22
CA LEU A 236 5.48 -12.14 -8.63
C LEU A 236 6.63 -12.05 -9.64
N GLN A 237 6.48 -12.65 -10.82
CA GLN A 237 7.49 -12.61 -11.88
C GLN A 237 7.79 -11.18 -12.29
N HIS A 238 6.74 -10.35 -12.42
CA HIS A 238 6.89 -8.94 -12.72
C HIS A 238 7.64 -8.21 -11.60
N ALA A 239 7.26 -8.41 -10.33
CA ALA A 239 7.92 -7.77 -9.20
C ALA A 239 9.42 -8.15 -9.13
N VAL A 240 9.76 -9.42 -9.28
CA VAL A 240 11.16 -9.89 -9.28
C VAL A 240 11.93 -9.34 -10.48
N LYS A 241 11.32 -9.34 -11.67
CA LYS A 241 11.95 -8.79 -12.88
C LYS A 241 12.28 -7.30 -12.73
N VAL A 242 11.37 -6.51 -12.19
CA VAL A 242 11.65 -5.08 -11.93
C VAL A 242 12.72 -4.93 -10.84
N MET A 243 12.71 -5.75 -9.79
CA MET A 243 13.75 -5.72 -8.74
C MET A 243 15.15 -6.17 -9.22
N THR A 244 15.24 -6.96 -10.29
CA THR A 244 16.50 -7.55 -10.80
C THR A 244 17.06 -6.81 -12.01
N ARG A 245 16.21 -6.24 -12.88
CA ARG A 245 16.62 -5.41 -14.03
C ARG A 245 17.28 -4.12 -13.61
N GLU A 246 16.82 -3.55 -12.50
CA GLU A 246 17.45 -2.40 -11.89
C GLU A 246 18.73 -2.87 -11.19
N SER A 247 19.85 -2.79 -11.91
CA SER A 247 21.12 -2.53 -11.25
C SER A 247 20.95 -1.19 -10.53
N PHE A 248 20.47 -1.21 -9.27
CA PHE A 248 20.49 -0.06 -8.36
C PHE A 248 21.92 0.50 -8.40
N GLU A 249 22.14 1.54 -9.22
CA GLU A 249 23.48 2.02 -9.56
C GLU A 249 24.18 2.57 -8.30
N SER A 250 23.38 3.00 -7.31
CA SER A 250 23.82 3.34 -5.97
C SER A 250 22.76 2.96 -4.93
N ILE A 251 23.05 1.91 -4.15
CA ILE A 251 22.22 1.45 -3.01
C ILE A 251 21.83 2.63 -2.10
N VAL A 252 22.71 3.61 -1.92
CA VAL A 252 22.50 4.75 -1.02
C VAL A 252 21.50 5.75 -1.59
N HIS A 253 21.61 6.13 -2.87
CA HIS A 253 20.73 7.16 -3.46
C HIS A 253 19.31 6.63 -3.70
N ASP A 254 19.19 5.34 -4.02
CA ASP A 254 17.90 4.73 -4.35
C ASP A 254 17.10 4.35 -3.10
N CYS A 255 17.77 3.91 -2.02
CA CYS A 255 17.08 3.60 -0.75
C CYS A 255 16.37 4.83 -0.17
N GLU A 256 16.88 6.04 -0.37
CA GLU A 256 16.27 7.25 0.18
C GLU A 256 14.89 7.60 -0.41
N LYS A 257 14.65 7.17 -1.65
CA LYS A 257 13.42 7.49 -2.39
C LYS A 257 12.34 6.43 -2.22
N LEU A 258 12.66 5.29 -1.60
CA LEU A 258 11.76 4.14 -1.55
C LEU A 258 10.88 4.13 -0.30
N SER A 259 9.61 3.89 -0.57
CA SER A 259 8.52 3.89 0.40
C SER A 259 8.48 2.58 1.21
N PRO A 260 8.14 2.60 2.52
CA PRO A 260 8.10 1.39 3.34
C PRO A 260 7.04 0.37 2.89
N PHE A 261 6.09 0.78 2.03
CA PHE A 261 5.07 -0.07 1.43
C PHE A 261 5.70 -1.17 0.56
N LEU A 262 6.82 -0.87 -0.11
CA LEU A 262 7.58 -1.82 -0.93
C LEU A 262 8.04 -3.03 -0.10
N LEU A 263 8.45 -2.81 1.15
CA LEU A 263 8.99 -3.88 1.99
C LEU A 263 7.93 -4.92 2.33
N HIS A 264 6.69 -4.48 2.56
CA HIS A 264 5.59 -5.43 2.77
C HIS A 264 5.27 -6.21 1.50
N MET A 265 5.33 -5.56 0.32
CA MET A 265 5.18 -6.23 -0.97
C MET A 265 6.25 -7.31 -1.15
N LEU A 266 7.53 -6.99 -0.92
CA LEU A 266 8.64 -7.94 -1.03
C LEU A 266 8.47 -9.13 -0.08
N TYR A 267 8.03 -8.86 1.16
CA TYR A 267 7.73 -9.92 2.12
C TYR A 267 6.58 -10.81 1.64
N LYS A 268 5.47 -10.25 1.15
CA LYS A 268 4.33 -11.04 0.64
C LYS A 268 4.70 -11.84 -0.62
N ALA A 269 5.53 -11.28 -1.49
CA ALA A 269 6.10 -11.99 -2.63
C ALA A 269 6.95 -13.20 -2.18
N LEU A 270 7.78 -13.02 -1.15
CA LEU A 270 8.60 -14.08 -0.56
C LEU A 270 7.73 -15.20 0.04
N VAL A 271 6.65 -14.84 0.75
CA VAL A 271 5.65 -15.78 1.24
C VAL A 271 4.98 -16.55 0.09
N ALA A 272 4.69 -15.89 -1.03
CA ALA A 272 4.15 -16.55 -2.22
C ALA A 272 5.16 -17.55 -2.82
N CYS A 273 6.44 -17.20 -2.89
CA CYS A 273 7.49 -18.12 -3.35
C CYS A 273 7.59 -19.38 -2.45
N PHE A 274 7.49 -19.23 -1.12
CA PHE A 274 7.56 -20.39 -0.23
C PHE A 274 6.44 -21.39 -0.46
N ARG A 275 5.21 -20.93 -0.77
CA ARG A 275 4.09 -21.81 -1.16
C ARG A 275 4.36 -22.53 -2.48
N MET A 276 4.99 -21.86 -3.43
CA MET A 276 5.35 -22.47 -4.72
C MET A 276 6.52 -23.46 -4.62
N LYS A 277 7.21 -23.57 -3.48
CA LYS A 277 8.44 -24.38 -3.37
C LYS A 277 8.19 -25.88 -3.52
N GLN A 278 7.04 -26.36 -3.05
CA GLN A 278 6.68 -27.78 -3.15
C GLN A 278 6.27 -28.17 -4.57
N ASN A 279 5.54 -27.29 -5.26
CA ASN A 279 5.06 -27.49 -6.64
C ASN A 279 5.40 -26.27 -7.49
N PRO A 280 6.66 -26.14 -7.96
CA PRO A 280 7.08 -24.98 -8.74
C PRO A 280 6.36 -24.93 -10.09
N PRO A 281 5.79 -23.78 -10.48
CA PRO A 281 5.28 -23.58 -11.83
C PRO A 281 6.36 -23.78 -12.89
N ALA A 282 5.99 -24.37 -14.04
CA ALA A 282 6.92 -24.61 -15.13
C ALA A 282 7.63 -23.31 -15.57
N GLY A 283 8.97 -23.34 -15.63
CA GLY A 283 9.80 -22.21 -16.03
C GLY A 283 10.02 -21.14 -14.95
N LEU A 284 9.54 -21.33 -13.72
CA LEU A 284 9.77 -20.42 -12.61
C LEU A 284 10.91 -20.92 -11.71
N ASP A 285 12.02 -20.20 -11.64
CA ASP A 285 13.08 -20.46 -10.67
C ASP A 285 12.72 -19.86 -9.31
N VAL A 286 11.96 -20.63 -8.52
CA VAL A 286 11.49 -20.23 -7.20
C VAL A 286 12.67 -19.97 -6.25
N ALA A 287 13.76 -20.74 -6.35
CA ALA A 287 14.92 -20.59 -5.47
C ALA A 287 15.67 -19.28 -5.75
N LEU A 288 15.90 -18.95 -7.02
CA LEU A 288 16.49 -17.68 -7.43
C LEU A 288 15.62 -16.48 -7.03
N ASN A 289 14.29 -16.60 -7.17
CA ASN A 289 13.36 -15.55 -6.75
C ASN A 289 13.42 -15.33 -5.23
N ILE A 290 13.44 -16.39 -4.42
CA ILE A 290 13.61 -16.31 -2.96
C ILE A 290 14.91 -15.58 -2.61
N HIS A 291 16.02 -15.97 -3.25
CA HIS A 291 17.31 -15.34 -3.02
C HIS A 291 17.28 -13.85 -3.38
N SER A 292 16.74 -13.50 -4.55
CA SER A 292 16.64 -12.12 -5.02
C SER A 292 15.81 -11.23 -4.10
N LEU A 293 14.67 -11.73 -3.61
CA LEU A 293 13.79 -11.00 -2.69
C LEU A 293 14.42 -10.82 -1.30
N LYS A 294 15.13 -11.83 -0.77
CA LYS A 294 15.88 -11.71 0.49
C LYS A 294 17.00 -10.66 0.36
N MET A 295 17.78 -10.72 -0.71
CA MET A 295 18.82 -9.73 -1.01
C MET A 295 18.25 -8.31 -1.11
N ALA A 296 17.08 -8.13 -1.72
CA ALA A 296 16.41 -6.84 -1.76
C ALA A 296 16.03 -6.32 -0.36
N LEU A 297 15.39 -7.15 0.46
CA LEU A 297 15.05 -6.79 1.84
C LEU A 297 16.30 -6.43 2.67
N GLU A 298 17.39 -7.19 2.52
CA GLU A 298 18.66 -6.91 3.19
C GLU A 298 19.22 -5.53 2.82
N ARG A 299 19.20 -5.17 1.53
CA ARG A 299 19.64 -3.83 1.06
C ARG A 299 18.85 -2.70 1.72
N PHE A 300 17.53 -2.86 1.86
CA PHE A 300 16.66 -1.83 2.43
C PHE A 300 16.69 -1.74 3.95
N SER A 301 17.32 -2.71 4.63
CA SER A 301 17.45 -2.71 6.10
C SER A 301 18.25 -1.53 6.65
N SER A 302 19.08 -0.89 5.81
CA SER A 302 19.83 0.32 6.14
C SER A 302 18.95 1.52 6.45
N ARG A 303 17.79 1.65 5.80
CA ARG A 303 16.83 2.75 5.98
C ARG A 303 15.63 2.35 6.84
N TRP A 304 15.10 1.15 6.61
CA TRP A 304 13.84 0.72 7.19
C TRP A 304 14.02 -0.53 8.04
N LEU A 305 13.94 -0.38 9.36
CA LEU A 305 14.16 -1.49 10.31
C LEU A 305 13.17 -2.64 10.12
N VAL A 306 11.98 -2.37 9.57
CA VAL A 306 10.97 -3.40 9.30
C VAL A 306 11.47 -4.49 8.33
N ALA A 307 12.44 -4.17 7.47
CA ALA A 307 13.03 -5.17 6.57
C ALA A 307 13.70 -6.32 7.34
N GLY A 308 14.41 -6.00 8.44
CA GLY A 308 14.99 -7.01 9.32
C GLY A 308 13.93 -7.89 9.98
N THR A 309 12.80 -7.30 10.40
CA THR A 309 11.65 -8.05 10.93
C THR A 309 11.07 -9.00 9.88
N TYR A 310 10.91 -8.56 8.63
CA TYR A 310 10.43 -9.41 7.55
C TYR A 310 11.38 -10.56 7.22
N LEU A 311 12.70 -10.31 7.21
CA LEU A 311 13.70 -11.37 7.02
C LEU A 311 13.63 -12.42 8.14
N LEU A 312 13.44 -11.99 9.39
CA LEU A 312 13.25 -12.90 10.51
C LEU A 312 11.98 -13.75 10.38
N LEU A 313 10.86 -13.13 9.99
CA LEU A 313 9.60 -13.83 9.75
C LEU A 313 9.73 -14.84 8.60
N ALA A 314 10.38 -14.45 7.52
CA ALA A 314 10.63 -15.32 6.38
C ALA A 314 11.50 -16.53 6.77
N LYS A 315 12.54 -16.32 7.58
CA LYS A 315 13.38 -17.42 8.11
C LYS A 315 12.56 -18.39 8.95
N ARG A 316 11.65 -17.89 9.80
CA ARG A 316 10.76 -18.76 10.59
C ARG A 316 9.86 -19.60 9.68
N GLN A 317 9.24 -18.98 8.68
CA GLN A 317 8.35 -19.67 7.75
C GLN A 317 9.07 -20.73 6.92
N GLU A 318 10.30 -20.44 6.49
CA GLU A 318 11.15 -21.40 5.79
C GLU A 318 11.44 -22.63 6.67
N VAL A 319 11.74 -22.44 7.96
CA VAL A 319 11.96 -23.54 8.91
C VAL A 319 10.68 -24.37 9.10
N PHE A 320 9.52 -23.72 9.28
CA PHE A 320 8.24 -24.45 9.41
C PHE A 320 7.92 -25.29 8.17
N SER A 321 8.14 -24.75 6.97
CA SER A 321 7.92 -25.49 5.72
C SER A 321 8.81 -26.73 5.57
N LEU A 322 10.00 -26.74 6.19
CA LEU A 322 10.90 -27.89 6.21
C LEU A 322 10.46 -28.97 7.21
N ILE A 323 9.75 -28.60 8.27
CA ILE A 323 9.25 -29.53 9.30
C ILE A 323 7.95 -30.20 8.84
N GLU A 324 7.15 -29.52 8.02
CA GLU A 324 5.88 -30.03 7.45
C GLU A 324 6.07 -30.87 6.17
N SER A 325 7.31 -31.00 5.68
CA SER A 325 7.64 -31.89 4.56
C SER A 325 7.90 -33.30 5.11
N PRO A 326 7.07 -34.32 4.81
CA PRO A 326 7.20 -35.67 5.34
C PRO A 326 8.46 -36.42 4.88
#